data_AF-A0A0V0R3W6-F1
#
_entry.id   AF-A0A0V0R3W6-F1
#
_cell.length_a   1.000
_cell.length_b   1.000
_cell.length_c   1.000
_cell.angle_alpha   90.00
_cell.angle_beta   90.00
_cell.angle_gamma   90.00
#
_symmetry.space_group_name_H-M   'P 1'
#
loop_
_entity.id
_entity.type
_entity.pdbx_description
1 polymer ?
#
loop_
_entity_poly.entity_id
_entity_poly.type
_entity_poly.pdbx_seq_one_letter_code
_entity_poly.pdbx_strand_id
1 'polypeptide(L)'
;MDMFMNDPEEKRHFVDILMSFYNYQMDSAKDIAIMERDFFNMSEKSKQFLMASPMNISKMRSTLKQIAREWSTEGKEEREASFGPIKKMLQQYFPNPVKENGDRVKVLFPGCGLGRLVFDAASMGFYAQGNEFSYHMLITSGFILNEMEKANQFQLRPYILNFCNQYKEEDPFKVYNFPDVFPGDEIKPEWQNLSMVAGDFREVYSGQKGEWDCIVTCFFIDTANNIIEKGGVWINLGPLQYHYHQQPDQLSIELSYEEILLAAEKIGFSIENKYEVDSSYVGCQKNMNQLIYKCQGFAGVKKDDKFV
;
A
#
# COMPACT_ATOMS: atom_id res chain seq x y z
N MET A 1 -48.78 27.53 -1.99
CA MET A 1 -48.00 26.36 -2.43
C MET A 1 -48.93 25.16 -2.36
N ASP A 2 -50.03 25.21 -3.11
CA ASP A 2 -51.09 24.19 -3.13
C ASP A 2 -51.44 23.94 -4.60
N MET A 3 -50.59 23.18 -5.29
CA MET A 3 -50.79 22.94 -6.73
C MET A 3 -50.31 21.56 -7.19
N PHE A 4 -50.27 20.57 -6.30
CA PHE A 4 -49.83 19.23 -6.70
C PHE A 4 -50.75 18.13 -6.17
N MET A 5 -51.35 17.42 -7.15
CA MET A 5 -52.03 16.12 -7.08
C MET A 5 -53.36 16.05 -6.29
N ASN A 6 -54.42 16.60 -6.89
CA ASN A 6 -55.81 16.35 -6.47
C ASN A 6 -56.40 15.05 -7.05
N ASP A 7 -55.66 14.35 -7.93
CA ASP A 7 -56.05 13.06 -8.48
C ASP A 7 -55.52 11.91 -7.60
N PRO A 8 -56.42 11.09 -6.99
CA PRO A 8 -56.03 9.93 -6.21
C PRO A 8 -55.19 8.90 -6.99
N GLU A 9 -55.39 8.77 -8.31
CA GLU A 9 -54.61 7.84 -9.14
C GLU A 9 -53.20 8.35 -9.38
N GLU A 10 -53.04 9.65 -9.65
CA GLU A 10 -51.74 10.30 -9.82
C GLU A 10 -50.91 10.24 -8.53
N LYS A 11 -51.55 10.47 -7.38
CA LYS A 11 -50.91 10.33 -6.06
C LYS A 11 -50.49 8.89 -5.78
N ARG A 12 -51.31 7.90 -6.15
CA ARG A 12 -50.98 6.48 -6.00
C ARG A 12 -49.81 6.10 -6.90
N HIS A 13 -49.80 6.54 -8.14
CA HIS A 13 -48.71 6.31 -9.09
C HIS A 13 -47.40 6.95 -8.60
N PHE A 14 -47.45 8.18 -8.08
CA PHE A 14 -46.30 8.86 -7.50
C PHE A 14 -45.72 8.12 -6.28
N VAL A 15 -46.59 7.63 -5.38
CA VAL A 15 -46.18 6.81 -4.23
C VAL A 15 -45.57 5.48 -4.69
N ASP A 16 -46.14 4.81 -5.70
CA ASP A 16 -45.59 3.58 -6.25
C ASP A 16 -44.20 3.80 -6.86
N ILE A 17 -43.97 4.92 -7.56
CA ILE A 17 -42.65 5.29 -8.07
C ILE A 17 -41.67 5.54 -6.92
N LEU A 18 -42.03 6.32 -5.90
CA LEU A 18 -41.16 6.54 -4.74
C LEU A 18 -40.83 5.23 -4.00
N MET A 19 -41.80 4.33 -3.84
CA MET A 19 -41.59 3.02 -3.26
C MET A 19 -40.70 2.13 -4.15
N SER A 20 -40.74 2.28 -5.47
CA SER A 20 -39.82 1.56 -6.37
C SER A 20 -38.37 1.99 -6.18
N PHE A 21 -38.10 3.29 -5.97
CA PHE A 21 -36.76 3.78 -5.61
C PHE A 21 -36.33 3.29 -4.22
N TYR A 22 -37.26 3.27 -3.25
CA TYR A 22 -36.98 2.78 -1.90
C TYR A 22 -36.68 1.27 -1.86
N ASN A 23 -37.35 0.49 -2.73
CA ASN A 23 -37.19 -0.96 -2.82
C ASN A 23 -36.07 -1.41 -3.78
N TYR A 24 -35.33 -0.47 -4.40
CA TYR A 24 -34.23 -0.81 -5.30
C TYR A 24 -33.15 -1.69 -4.63
N GLN A 25 -32.91 -1.50 -3.33
CA GLN A 25 -32.03 -2.40 -2.57
C GLN A 25 -32.55 -3.85 -2.53
N MET A 26 -33.86 -4.06 -2.40
CA MET A 26 -34.46 -5.41 -2.46
C MET A 26 -34.41 -6.00 -3.87
N ASP A 27 -34.46 -5.18 -4.92
CA ASP A 27 -34.33 -5.64 -6.30
C ASP A 27 -32.90 -6.08 -6.61
N SER A 28 -31.89 -5.32 -6.16
CA SER A 28 -30.47 -5.71 -6.28
C SER A 28 -30.13 -7.01 -5.54
N ALA A 29 -30.87 -7.33 -4.46
CA ALA A 29 -30.74 -8.61 -3.76
C ALA A 29 -31.20 -9.81 -4.62
N LYS A 30 -32.06 -9.62 -5.62
CA LYS A 30 -32.45 -10.68 -6.55
C LYS A 30 -31.29 -11.10 -7.44
N ASP A 31 -30.51 -10.15 -7.95
CA ASP A 31 -29.34 -10.47 -8.78
C ASP A 31 -28.26 -11.18 -7.98
N ILE A 32 -28.07 -10.77 -6.71
CA ILE A 32 -27.19 -11.49 -5.77
C ILE A 32 -27.71 -12.90 -5.52
N ALA A 33 -29.00 -13.07 -5.25
CA ALA A 33 -29.61 -14.39 -5.03
C ALA A 33 -29.55 -15.28 -6.28
N ILE A 34 -29.66 -14.70 -7.48
CA ILE A 34 -29.48 -15.41 -8.76
C ILE A 34 -28.02 -15.85 -8.91
N MET A 35 -27.06 -14.96 -8.65
CA MET A 35 -25.63 -15.30 -8.67
C MET A 35 -25.29 -16.39 -7.65
N GLU A 36 -25.82 -16.31 -6.43
CA GLU A 36 -25.65 -17.35 -5.41
C GLU A 36 -26.24 -18.68 -5.87
N ARG A 37 -27.51 -18.69 -6.33
CA ARG A 37 -28.17 -19.88 -6.85
C ARG A 37 -27.35 -20.51 -7.97
N ASP A 38 -26.91 -19.71 -8.94
CA ASP A 38 -26.17 -20.18 -10.10
C ASP A 38 -24.81 -20.73 -9.67
N PHE A 39 -24.10 -20.08 -8.74
CA PHE A 39 -22.88 -20.59 -8.13
C PHE A 39 -23.09 -21.94 -7.43
N PHE A 40 -24.15 -22.10 -6.63
CA PHE A 40 -24.45 -23.36 -5.95
C PHE A 40 -24.84 -24.49 -6.91
N ASN A 41 -25.40 -24.16 -8.09
CA ASN A 41 -25.74 -25.10 -9.15
C ASN A 41 -24.55 -25.49 -10.04
N MET A 42 -23.38 -24.84 -9.91
CA MET A 42 -22.18 -25.22 -10.67
C MET A 42 -21.66 -26.61 -10.26
N SER A 43 -20.99 -27.28 -11.19
CA SER A 43 -20.29 -28.53 -10.87
C SER A 43 -19.16 -28.27 -9.86
N GLU A 44 -18.89 -29.25 -8.99
CA GLU A 44 -17.82 -29.14 -7.98
C GLU A 44 -16.45 -28.80 -8.59
N LYS A 45 -16.16 -29.34 -9.78
CA LYS A 45 -14.95 -28.99 -10.54
C LYS A 45 -14.91 -27.50 -10.92
N SER A 46 -16.04 -26.91 -11.30
CA SER A 46 -16.12 -25.49 -11.66
C SER A 46 -16.08 -24.58 -10.42
N LYS A 47 -16.72 -25.01 -9.33
CA LYS A 47 -16.63 -24.32 -8.03
C LYS A 47 -15.19 -24.27 -7.52
N GLN A 48 -14.42 -25.35 -7.66
CA GLN A 48 -12.99 -25.36 -7.30
C GLN A 48 -12.17 -24.28 -8.02
N PHE A 49 -12.51 -23.92 -9.26
CA PHE A 49 -11.83 -22.83 -9.98
C PHE A 49 -12.26 -21.43 -9.51
N LEU A 50 -13.44 -21.28 -8.91
CA LEU A 50 -13.97 -20.00 -8.41
C LEU A 50 -13.76 -19.78 -6.91
N MET A 51 -13.47 -20.84 -6.16
CA MET A 51 -13.22 -20.77 -4.72
C MET A 51 -11.83 -20.19 -4.46
N ALA A 52 -11.78 -18.89 -4.18
CA ALA A 52 -10.61 -18.27 -3.60
C ALA A 52 -10.46 -18.74 -2.14
N SER A 53 -9.23 -19.05 -1.72
CA SER A 53 -8.97 -19.37 -0.32
C SER A 53 -9.36 -18.18 0.57
N PRO A 54 -9.86 -18.40 1.80
CA PRO A 54 -10.13 -17.31 2.74
C PRO A 54 -8.93 -16.37 2.94
N MET A 55 -7.72 -16.92 2.86
CA MET A 55 -6.47 -16.17 2.89
C MET A 55 -6.35 -15.20 1.71
N ASN A 56 -6.62 -15.63 0.47
CA ASN A 56 -6.58 -14.75 -0.71
C ASN A 56 -7.67 -13.68 -0.66
N ILE A 57 -8.86 -14.01 -0.17
CA ILE A 57 -9.93 -13.01 0.04
C ILE A 57 -9.48 -11.95 1.07
N SER A 58 -8.85 -12.39 2.17
CA SER A 58 -8.29 -11.48 3.18
C SER A 58 -7.21 -10.57 2.58
N LYS A 59 -6.27 -11.14 1.81
CA LYS A 59 -5.22 -10.37 1.12
C LYS A 59 -5.80 -9.37 0.12
N MET A 60 -6.78 -9.77 -0.69
CA MET A 60 -7.50 -8.87 -1.60
C MET A 60 -8.14 -7.69 -0.85
N ARG A 61 -8.83 -7.95 0.27
CA ARG A 61 -9.41 -6.88 1.10
C ARG A 61 -8.34 -5.93 1.64
N SER A 62 -7.19 -6.45 2.06
CA SER A 62 -6.05 -5.62 2.47
C SER A 62 -5.51 -4.79 1.31
N THR A 63 -5.40 -5.36 0.11
CA THR A 63 -4.98 -4.65 -1.10
C THR A 63 -5.93 -3.51 -1.45
N LEU A 64 -7.25 -3.69 -1.34
CA LEU A 64 -8.21 -2.59 -1.54
C LEU A 64 -7.97 -1.42 -0.57
N LYS A 65 -7.70 -1.72 0.71
CA LYS A 65 -7.34 -0.68 1.69
C LYS A 65 -5.97 -0.06 1.40
N GLN A 66 -5.03 -0.83 0.84
CA GLN A 66 -3.74 -0.31 0.40
C GLN A 66 -3.90 0.73 -0.72
N ILE A 67 -4.85 0.55 -1.64
CA ILE A 67 -5.17 1.59 -2.65
C ILE A 67 -5.59 2.88 -1.96
N ALA A 68 -6.40 2.80 -0.91
CA ALA A 68 -6.81 3.96 -0.13
C ALA A 68 -5.60 4.68 0.50
N ARG A 69 -4.70 3.94 1.16
CA ARG A 69 -3.46 4.49 1.75
C ARG A 69 -2.58 5.13 0.68
N GLU A 70 -2.26 4.40 -0.38
CA GLU A 70 -1.19 4.77 -1.30
C GLU A 70 -1.62 5.68 -2.44
N TRP A 71 -2.90 5.65 -2.87
CA TRP A 71 -3.33 6.28 -4.13
C TRP A 71 -4.65 7.05 -4.01
N SER A 72 -5.13 7.34 -2.81
CA SER A 72 -6.27 8.25 -2.60
C SER A 72 -5.86 9.51 -1.86
N THR A 73 -6.69 10.56 -1.97
CA THR A 73 -6.46 11.81 -1.23
C THR A 73 -6.56 11.58 0.28
N GLU A 74 -7.47 10.71 0.73
CA GLU A 74 -7.63 10.34 2.13
C GLU A 74 -6.38 9.70 2.74
N GLY A 75 -5.61 8.96 1.94
CA GLY A 75 -4.37 8.35 2.39
C GLY A 75 -3.23 9.35 2.62
N LYS A 76 -3.37 10.62 2.20
CA LYS A 76 -2.29 11.61 2.20
C LYS A 76 -1.67 11.83 3.57
N GLU A 77 -2.48 11.93 4.62
CA GLU A 77 -1.95 12.15 5.98
C GLU A 77 -1.11 10.97 6.46
N GLU A 78 -1.59 9.74 6.24
CA GLU A 78 -0.86 8.51 6.58
C GLU A 78 0.44 8.39 5.76
N ARG A 79 0.41 8.79 4.48
CA ARG A 79 1.62 8.88 3.66
C ARG A 79 2.58 9.94 4.14
N GLU A 80 2.13 11.14 4.49
CA GLU A 80 3.05 12.18 4.95
C GLU A 80 3.66 11.85 6.32
N ALA A 81 2.93 11.15 7.19
CA ALA A 81 3.46 10.63 8.45
C ALA A 81 4.56 9.57 8.24
N SER A 82 4.41 8.70 7.24
CA SER A 82 5.35 7.59 6.98
C SER A 82 6.37 7.88 5.88
N PHE A 83 5.94 8.21 4.67
CA PHE A 83 6.77 8.51 3.52
C PHE A 83 7.46 9.88 3.63
N GLY A 84 6.84 10.86 4.29
CA GLY A 84 7.41 12.21 4.46
C GLY A 84 8.80 12.22 5.10
N PRO A 85 9.01 11.60 6.28
CA PRO A 85 10.32 11.48 6.90
C PRO A 85 11.37 10.79 6.00
N ILE A 86 10.97 9.72 5.31
CA ILE A 86 11.86 8.99 4.39
C ILE A 86 12.30 9.88 3.23
N LYS A 87 11.36 10.59 2.59
CA LYS A 87 11.67 11.52 1.48
C LYS A 87 12.62 12.63 1.91
N LYS A 88 12.44 13.16 3.13
CA LYS A 88 13.36 14.15 3.71
C LYS A 88 14.76 13.56 3.91
N MET A 89 14.88 12.35 4.42
CA MET A 89 16.17 11.67 4.58
C MET A 89 16.86 11.44 3.22
N LEU A 90 16.11 11.00 2.19
CA LEU A 90 16.66 10.86 0.84
C LEU A 90 17.24 12.18 0.32
N GLN A 91 16.54 13.30 0.49
CA GLN A 91 17.05 14.62 0.08
C GLN A 91 18.25 15.09 0.92
N GLN A 92 18.33 14.70 2.19
CA GLN A 92 19.46 15.06 3.04
C GLN A 92 20.74 14.32 2.66
N TYR A 93 20.64 13.01 2.41
CA TYR A 93 21.79 12.19 2.02
C TYR A 93 22.16 12.38 0.54
N PHE A 94 21.18 12.67 -0.31
CA PHE A 94 21.35 12.82 -1.75
C PHE A 94 20.66 14.11 -2.23
N PRO A 95 21.21 15.29 -1.89
CA PRO A 95 20.61 16.58 -2.26
C PRO A 95 20.56 16.80 -3.77
N ASN A 96 21.46 16.15 -4.51
CA ASN A 96 21.39 16.04 -5.95
C ASN A 96 21.11 14.57 -6.34
N PRO A 97 19.95 14.25 -6.90
CA PRO A 97 19.61 12.89 -7.32
C PRO A 97 20.35 12.46 -8.60
N VAL A 98 21.08 13.37 -9.26
CA VAL A 98 21.99 13.09 -10.39
C VAL A 98 23.42 13.29 -9.93
N LYS A 99 24.22 12.23 -10.06
CA LYS A 99 25.65 12.20 -9.72
C LYS A 99 26.47 13.00 -10.73
N GLU A 100 27.71 13.33 -10.37
CA GLU A 100 28.63 14.08 -11.23
C GLU A 100 28.91 13.40 -12.58
N ASN A 101 28.87 12.07 -12.62
CA ASN A 101 29.06 11.28 -13.84
C ASN A 101 27.80 11.23 -14.74
N GLY A 102 26.70 11.89 -14.34
CA GLY A 102 25.42 11.92 -15.04
C GLY A 102 24.45 10.80 -14.66
N ASP A 103 24.88 9.81 -13.88
CA ASP A 103 24.00 8.73 -13.42
C ASP A 103 23.04 9.23 -12.33
N ARG A 104 21.83 8.67 -12.27
CA ARG A 104 20.93 8.91 -11.14
C ARG A 104 21.35 8.08 -9.93
N VAL A 105 21.10 8.60 -8.73
CA VAL A 105 21.20 7.86 -7.48
C VAL A 105 20.17 6.72 -7.49
N LYS A 106 20.65 5.48 -7.32
CA LYS A 106 19.86 4.25 -7.35
C LYS A 106 19.31 3.95 -5.95
N VAL A 107 17.99 3.94 -5.84
CA VAL A 107 17.26 3.71 -4.59
C VAL A 107 16.39 2.47 -4.74
N LEU A 108 16.60 1.50 -3.85
CA LEU A 108 15.84 0.25 -3.82
C LEU A 108 14.79 0.30 -2.70
N PHE A 109 13.57 -0.14 -3.00
CA PHE A 109 12.44 -0.19 -2.08
C PHE A 109 11.92 -1.63 -1.94
N PRO A 110 12.46 -2.44 -1.01
CA PRO A 110 11.94 -3.78 -0.72
C PRO A 110 10.55 -3.72 -0.08
N GLY A 111 9.65 -4.62 -0.49
CA GLY A 111 8.26 -4.65 -0.02
C GLY A 111 7.51 -3.36 -0.31
N CYS A 112 7.62 -2.88 -1.54
CA CYS A 112 7.11 -1.56 -1.94
C CYS A 112 5.58 -1.45 -2.03
N GLY A 113 4.83 -2.53 -1.82
CA GLY A 113 3.37 -2.49 -1.82
C GLY A 113 2.82 -2.09 -3.19
N LEU A 114 2.03 -1.00 -3.24
CA LEU A 114 1.47 -0.50 -4.50
C LEU A 114 2.41 0.46 -5.24
N GLY A 115 3.60 0.73 -4.69
CA GLY A 115 4.66 1.47 -5.36
C GLY A 115 4.56 2.99 -5.23
N ARG A 116 3.69 3.55 -4.37
CA ARG A 116 3.56 5.02 -4.23
C ARG A 116 4.86 5.68 -3.77
N LEU A 117 5.57 5.09 -2.81
CA LEU A 117 6.84 5.65 -2.33
C LEU A 117 7.94 5.58 -3.41
N VAL A 118 7.92 4.52 -4.23
CA VAL A 118 8.82 4.36 -5.39
C VAL A 118 8.54 5.46 -6.43
N PHE A 119 7.26 5.68 -6.71
CA PHE A 119 6.77 6.76 -7.57
C PHE A 119 7.19 8.14 -7.06
N ASP A 120 6.98 8.43 -5.77
CA ASP A 120 7.36 9.70 -5.16
C ASP A 120 8.88 9.93 -5.30
N ALA A 121 9.71 8.90 -5.05
CA ALA A 121 11.17 9.00 -5.19
C ALA A 121 11.61 9.19 -6.65
N ALA A 122 11.00 8.49 -7.61
CA ALA A 122 11.27 8.70 -9.03
C ALA A 122 10.90 10.12 -9.47
N SER A 123 9.78 10.66 -8.96
CA SER A 123 9.33 12.03 -9.23
C SER A 123 10.28 13.09 -8.65
N MET A 124 11.00 12.74 -7.57
CA MET A 124 12.10 13.56 -7.02
C MET A 124 13.40 13.46 -7.83
N GLY A 125 13.45 12.65 -8.89
CA GLY A 125 14.58 12.51 -9.80
C GLY A 125 15.53 11.34 -9.49
N PHE A 126 15.23 10.50 -8.50
CA PHE A 126 16.02 9.29 -8.23
C PHE A 126 15.77 8.22 -9.31
N TYR A 127 16.71 7.28 -9.47
CA TYR A 127 16.39 6.00 -10.09
C TYR A 127 15.79 5.10 -9.00
N ALA A 128 14.48 4.92 -9.01
CA ALA A 128 13.75 4.17 -8.00
C ALA A 128 13.35 2.79 -8.53
N GLN A 129 13.72 1.75 -7.80
CA GLN A 129 13.27 0.38 -8.09
C GLN A 129 12.48 -0.16 -6.90
N GLY A 130 11.22 -0.51 -7.14
CA GLY A 130 10.42 -1.26 -6.18
C GLY A 130 10.65 -2.76 -6.30
N ASN A 131 10.60 -3.47 -5.18
CA ASN A 131 10.51 -4.92 -5.15
C ASN A 131 9.27 -5.35 -4.36
N GLU A 132 8.53 -6.31 -4.91
CA GLU A 132 7.35 -6.86 -4.26
C GLU A 132 7.20 -8.35 -4.61
N PHE A 133 6.71 -9.14 -3.66
CA PHE A 133 6.51 -10.59 -3.80
C PHE A 133 5.02 -10.95 -3.97
N SER A 134 4.11 -10.19 -3.38
CA SER A 134 2.68 -10.44 -3.44
C SER A 134 2.10 -10.11 -4.81
N TYR A 135 1.58 -11.12 -5.51
CA TYR A 135 0.86 -10.92 -6.77
C TYR A 135 -0.34 -9.96 -6.65
N HIS A 136 -1.01 -9.92 -5.50
CA HIS A 136 -2.12 -8.97 -5.28
C HIS A 136 -1.63 -7.52 -5.37
N MET A 137 -0.47 -7.24 -4.78
CA MET A 137 0.16 -5.91 -4.83
C MET A 137 0.72 -5.62 -6.22
N LEU A 138 1.46 -6.56 -6.82
CA LEU A 138 2.07 -6.41 -8.15
C LEU A 138 1.04 -6.12 -9.25
N ILE A 139 -0.06 -6.89 -9.31
CA ILE A 139 -1.12 -6.69 -10.31
C ILE A 139 -1.78 -5.32 -10.12
N THR A 140 -2.10 -4.97 -8.87
CA THR A 140 -2.76 -3.70 -8.55
C THR A 140 -1.84 -2.51 -8.81
N SER A 141 -0.56 -2.62 -8.46
CA SER A 141 0.47 -1.61 -8.74
C SER A 141 0.66 -1.44 -10.25
N GLY A 142 0.76 -2.54 -11.00
CA GLY A 142 0.86 -2.52 -12.45
C GLY A 142 -0.33 -1.82 -13.11
N PHE A 143 -1.55 -2.08 -12.63
CA PHE A 143 -2.75 -1.38 -13.08
C PHE A 143 -2.69 0.13 -12.79
N ILE A 144 -2.32 0.54 -11.57
CA ILE A 144 -2.28 1.96 -11.18
C ILE A 144 -1.17 2.72 -11.91
N LEU A 145 0.01 2.11 -12.07
CA LEU A 145 1.17 2.79 -12.65
C LEU A 145 1.13 2.85 -14.18
N ASN A 146 0.46 1.90 -14.85
CA ASN A 146 0.54 1.77 -16.31
C ASN A 146 -0.79 1.95 -17.06
N GLU A 147 -1.94 1.70 -16.41
CA GLU A 147 -3.25 1.65 -17.10
C GLU A 147 -4.17 2.82 -16.74
N MET A 148 -3.66 3.84 -16.04
CA MET A 148 -4.40 5.05 -15.70
C MET A 148 -4.31 6.08 -16.82
N GLU A 149 -5.35 6.90 -16.96
CA GLU A 149 -5.40 7.98 -17.96
C GLU A 149 -5.51 9.36 -17.31
N LYS A 150 -6.02 9.43 -16.06
CA LYS A 150 -6.19 10.68 -15.31
C LYS A 150 -6.32 10.45 -13.81
N ALA A 151 -6.16 11.52 -13.03
CA ALA A 151 -6.43 11.50 -11.61
C ALA A 151 -7.93 11.27 -11.32
N ASN A 152 -8.22 10.60 -10.20
CA ASN A 152 -9.56 10.29 -9.69
C ASN A 152 -10.44 9.53 -10.70
N GLN A 153 -9.83 8.73 -11.58
CA GLN A 153 -10.53 7.98 -12.63
C GLN A 153 -11.44 6.88 -12.07
N PHE A 154 -11.03 6.22 -10.99
CA PHE A 154 -11.72 5.07 -10.41
C PHE A 154 -12.19 5.35 -8.99
N GLN A 155 -13.18 4.57 -8.56
CA GLN A 155 -13.80 4.67 -7.24
C GLN A 155 -13.75 3.31 -6.54
N LEU A 156 -13.44 3.32 -5.25
CA LEU A 156 -13.56 2.14 -4.39
C LEU A 156 -14.19 2.45 -3.03
N ARG A 157 -14.66 1.40 -2.34
CA ARG A 157 -15.19 1.47 -0.98
C ARG A 157 -14.42 0.46 -0.10
N PRO A 158 -13.20 0.80 0.35
CA PRO A 158 -12.28 -0.13 0.99
C PRO A 158 -12.76 -0.65 2.35
N TYR A 159 -13.70 0.06 2.97
CA TYR A 159 -14.22 -0.23 4.30
C TYR A 159 -15.69 -0.66 4.31
N ILE A 160 -16.26 -1.05 3.16
CA ILE A 160 -17.69 -1.38 3.01
C ILE A 160 -18.18 -2.50 3.94
N LEU A 161 -17.28 -3.38 4.39
CA LEU A 161 -17.61 -4.48 5.31
C LEU A 161 -17.29 -4.17 6.77
N ASN A 162 -16.81 -2.96 7.09
CA ASN A 162 -16.44 -2.57 8.44
C ASN A 162 -17.59 -1.83 9.12
N PHE A 163 -18.54 -2.55 9.72
CA PHE A 163 -19.71 -1.94 10.39
C PHE A 163 -19.48 -1.62 11.87
N CYS A 164 -18.40 -2.14 12.46
CA CYS A 164 -18.07 -1.88 13.85
C CYS A 164 -17.41 -0.53 14.01
N ASN A 165 -17.65 0.12 15.15
CA ASN A 165 -16.97 1.35 15.55
C ASN A 165 -17.15 2.52 14.55
N GLN A 166 -18.34 2.64 13.95
CA GLN A 166 -18.64 3.75 13.03
C GLN A 166 -19.29 4.91 13.78
N TYR A 167 -18.91 6.15 13.45
CA TYR A 167 -19.60 7.32 13.98
C TYR A 167 -20.97 7.48 13.31
N LYS A 168 -21.07 7.14 12.02
CA LYS A 168 -22.30 7.22 11.24
C LYS A 168 -22.52 5.95 10.41
N GLU A 169 -23.79 5.68 10.11
CA GLU A 169 -24.20 4.57 9.22
C GLU A 169 -23.60 4.69 7.80
N GLU A 170 -23.38 5.92 7.32
CA GLU A 170 -22.84 6.20 5.98
C GLU A 170 -21.32 5.94 5.85
N ASP A 171 -20.58 5.88 6.97
CA ASP A 171 -19.11 5.86 6.95
C ASP A 171 -18.49 4.63 6.23
N PRO A 172 -19.00 3.39 6.38
CA PRO A 172 -18.51 2.23 5.61
C PRO A 172 -18.68 2.39 4.10
N PHE A 173 -19.68 3.15 3.66
CA PHE A 173 -20.01 3.33 2.24
C PHE A 173 -19.25 4.49 1.58
N LYS A 174 -18.38 5.17 2.33
CA LYS A 174 -17.55 6.27 1.81
C LYS A 174 -16.78 5.82 0.57
N VAL A 175 -16.88 6.63 -0.47
CA VAL A 175 -16.16 6.45 -1.73
C VAL A 175 -14.79 7.11 -1.64
N TYR A 176 -13.78 6.39 -2.12
CA TYR A 176 -12.40 6.84 -2.27
C TYR A 176 -12.10 6.87 -3.78
N ASN A 177 -11.68 8.02 -4.29
CA ASN A 177 -11.26 8.14 -5.68
C ASN A 177 -9.75 7.86 -5.79
N PHE A 178 -9.35 7.21 -6.89
CA PHE A 178 -7.94 6.90 -7.17
C PHE A 178 -7.66 6.87 -8.68
N PRO A 179 -6.41 7.08 -9.10
CA PRO A 179 -5.30 7.58 -8.27
C PRO A 179 -5.47 9.08 -7.98
N ASP A 180 -5.06 9.56 -6.81
CA ASP A 180 -5.16 10.99 -6.44
C ASP A 180 -4.23 11.89 -7.26
N VAL A 181 -3.18 11.29 -7.84
CA VAL A 181 -2.26 11.89 -8.81
C VAL A 181 -2.16 10.95 -10.00
N PHE A 182 -2.15 11.47 -11.22
CA PHE A 182 -1.93 10.66 -12.42
C PHE A 182 -0.42 10.41 -12.62
N PRO A 183 0.07 9.16 -12.57
CA PRO A 183 1.52 8.92 -12.64
C PRO A 183 2.18 9.43 -13.93
N GLY A 184 1.46 9.43 -15.06
CA GLY A 184 1.97 9.87 -16.36
C GLY A 184 2.26 11.37 -16.46
N ASP A 185 1.66 12.21 -15.59
CA ASP A 185 1.95 13.65 -15.55
C ASP A 185 3.26 13.96 -14.82
N GLU A 186 3.67 13.12 -13.87
CA GLU A 186 4.80 13.36 -12.96
C GLU A 186 6.08 12.64 -13.41
N ILE A 187 5.96 11.40 -13.90
CA ILE A 187 7.11 10.63 -14.38
C ILE A 187 7.11 10.62 -15.90
N LYS A 188 8.09 11.31 -16.47
CA LYS A 188 8.22 11.36 -17.91
C LYS A 188 8.90 10.09 -18.46
N PRO A 189 8.37 9.46 -19.53
CA PRO A 189 8.94 8.23 -20.08
C PRO A 189 10.43 8.31 -20.41
N GLU A 190 10.92 9.48 -20.83
CA GLU A 190 12.33 9.71 -21.16
C GLU A 190 13.28 9.57 -19.97
N TRP A 191 12.78 9.65 -18.73
CA TRP A 191 13.63 9.54 -17.55
C TRP A 191 14.06 8.10 -17.26
N GLN A 192 13.24 7.12 -17.67
CA GLN A 192 13.45 5.68 -17.43
C GLN A 192 13.94 5.37 -16.01
N ASN A 193 13.37 6.07 -15.02
CA ASN A 193 13.88 6.12 -13.65
C ASN A 193 12.96 5.49 -12.61
N LEU A 194 11.91 4.79 -13.06
CA LEU A 194 11.05 3.97 -12.21
C LEU A 194 10.99 2.55 -12.77
N SER A 195 11.18 1.56 -11.90
CA SER A 195 11.01 0.14 -12.25
C SER A 195 10.45 -0.65 -11.07
N MET A 196 9.85 -1.80 -11.36
CA MET A 196 9.27 -2.71 -10.37
C MET A 196 9.74 -4.14 -10.67
N VAL A 197 10.18 -4.87 -9.65
CA VAL A 197 10.66 -6.26 -9.78
C VAL A 197 9.86 -7.20 -8.89
N ALA A 198 9.29 -8.23 -9.50
CA ALA A 198 8.55 -9.28 -8.81
C ALA A 198 9.49 -10.36 -8.23
N GLY A 199 9.30 -10.74 -6.98
CA GLY A 199 9.99 -11.87 -6.35
C GLY A 199 10.44 -11.61 -4.91
N ASP A 200 10.94 -12.66 -4.23
CA ASP A 200 11.51 -12.52 -2.88
C ASP A 200 12.76 -11.63 -2.94
N PHE A 201 12.79 -10.59 -2.10
CA PHE A 201 13.87 -9.62 -2.02
C PHE A 201 15.27 -10.27 -1.90
N ARG A 202 15.38 -11.36 -1.14
CA ARG A 202 16.67 -12.01 -0.88
C ARG A 202 17.17 -12.73 -2.13
N GLU A 203 16.27 -13.41 -2.83
CA GLU A 203 16.57 -14.17 -4.04
C GLU A 203 16.92 -13.23 -5.21
N VAL A 204 16.03 -12.28 -5.50
CA VAL A 204 16.14 -11.36 -6.64
C VAL A 204 17.43 -10.54 -6.56
N TYR A 205 17.75 -10.03 -5.38
CA TYR A 205 18.90 -9.14 -5.19
C TYR A 205 20.09 -9.89 -4.56
N SER A 206 20.13 -11.22 -4.64
CA SER A 206 21.28 -12.00 -4.19
C SER A 206 22.52 -11.63 -5.03
N GLY A 207 23.66 -11.42 -4.38
CA GLY A 207 24.92 -11.08 -5.07
C GLY A 207 25.09 -9.62 -5.49
N GLN A 208 24.07 -8.76 -5.40
CA GLN A 208 24.17 -7.34 -5.75
C GLN A 208 24.77 -6.48 -4.62
N LYS A 209 26.04 -6.75 -4.27
CA LYS A 209 26.77 -5.96 -3.26
C LYS A 209 27.31 -4.68 -3.89
N GLY A 210 26.99 -3.53 -3.31
CA GLY A 210 27.48 -2.22 -3.77
C GLY A 210 26.81 -1.67 -5.04
N GLU A 211 25.74 -2.29 -5.53
CA GLU A 211 25.05 -1.82 -6.75
C GLU A 211 24.04 -0.67 -6.49
N TRP A 212 23.63 -0.52 -5.24
CA TRP A 212 22.61 0.42 -4.81
C TRP A 212 23.24 1.51 -3.95
N ASP A 213 22.89 2.77 -4.23
CA ASP A 213 23.33 3.89 -3.40
C ASP A 213 22.53 3.94 -2.09
N CYS A 214 21.23 3.64 -2.17
CA CYS A 214 20.34 3.64 -1.03
C CYS A 214 19.35 2.49 -1.02
N ILE A 215 19.04 1.95 0.16
CA ILE A 215 17.92 1.07 0.42
C ILE A 215 16.95 1.74 1.36
N VAL A 216 15.67 1.70 1.01
CA VAL A 216 14.59 2.27 1.79
C VAL A 216 13.62 1.17 2.19
N THR A 217 13.47 0.94 3.49
CA THR A 217 12.49 -0.01 4.05
C THR A 217 11.40 0.73 4.80
N CYS A 218 10.15 0.57 4.39
CA CYS A 218 8.99 1.20 5.03
C CYS A 218 7.95 0.13 5.37
N PHE A 219 7.69 -0.11 6.67
CA PHE A 219 6.82 -1.21 7.13
C PHE A 219 7.20 -2.57 6.51
N PHE A 220 8.51 -2.85 6.46
CA PHE A 220 9.03 -4.03 5.77
C PHE A 220 9.88 -4.94 6.68
N ILE A 221 10.63 -4.38 7.61
CA ILE A 221 11.74 -5.13 8.23
C ILE A 221 11.30 -6.28 9.14
N ASP A 222 10.07 -6.21 9.61
CA ASP A 222 9.35 -7.22 10.38
C ASP A 222 8.79 -8.36 9.52
N THR A 223 8.96 -8.30 8.19
CA THR A 223 8.47 -9.30 7.25
C THR A 223 9.57 -10.20 6.69
N ALA A 224 10.84 -9.86 6.92
CA ALA A 224 11.97 -10.54 6.28
C ALA A 224 12.94 -11.16 7.29
N ASN A 225 13.33 -12.41 7.03
CA ASN A 225 14.19 -13.20 7.90
C ASN A 225 15.67 -12.75 7.93
N ASN A 226 16.11 -11.95 6.93
CA ASN A 226 17.45 -11.34 6.90
C ASN A 226 17.50 -10.24 5.82
N ILE A 227 17.78 -8.99 6.19
CA ILE A 227 17.61 -7.81 5.29
C ILE A 227 18.95 -7.21 4.85
N ILE A 228 20.04 -7.57 5.52
CA ILE A 228 21.09 -6.59 5.73
C ILE A 228 22.38 -7.03 5.02
N GLU A 229 22.69 -6.40 3.89
CA GLU A 229 24.05 -6.32 3.31
C GLU A 229 24.19 -5.43 2.06
N LYS A 230 23.15 -4.67 1.68
CA LYS A 230 23.08 -3.99 0.39
C LYS A 230 22.90 -2.47 0.60
N GLY A 231 23.48 -1.64 -0.27
CA GLY A 231 23.33 -0.18 -0.19
C GLY A 231 24.51 0.56 0.44
N GLY A 232 24.77 1.79 -0.02
CA GLY A 232 25.64 2.76 0.67
C GLY A 232 24.94 3.45 1.86
N VAL A 233 23.64 3.70 1.74
CA VAL A 233 22.79 4.26 2.80
C VAL A 233 21.56 3.37 3.01
N TRP A 234 21.19 3.09 4.25
CA TRP A 234 19.94 2.41 4.59
C TRP A 234 19.03 3.33 5.40
N ILE A 235 17.87 3.67 4.84
CA ILE A 235 16.81 4.43 5.51
C ILE A 235 15.67 3.47 5.85
N ASN A 236 15.34 3.36 7.13
CA ASN A 236 14.26 2.52 7.63
C ASN A 236 13.18 3.35 8.33
N LEU A 237 11.93 2.90 8.23
CA LEU A 237 10.83 3.33 9.07
C LEU A 237 9.78 2.22 9.21
N GLY A 238 9.41 1.86 10.44
CA GLY A 238 8.27 0.99 10.66
C GLY A 238 8.15 0.48 12.09
N PRO A 239 7.08 -0.25 12.41
CA PRO A 239 6.98 -1.03 13.62
C PRO A 239 7.79 -2.32 13.50
N LEU A 240 7.72 -3.14 14.56
CA LEU A 240 8.27 -4.50 14.59
C LEU A 240 7.14 -5.52 14.84
N GLN A 241 6.18 -5.60 13.90
CA GLN A 241 5.08 -6.55 13.98
C GLN A 241 5.42 -7.80 13.16
N TYR A 242 6.28 -8.65 13.74
CA TYR A 242 6.84 -9.82 13.06
C TYR A 242 5.78 -10.72 12.43
N HIS A 243 5.80 -10.82 11.11
CA HIS A 243 4.71 -11.44 10.33
C HIS A 243 4.45 -12.91 10.69
N TYR A 244 5.52 -13.64 11.03
CA TYR A 244 5.50 -15.09 11.24
C TYR A 244 5.40 -15.50 12.72
N HIS A 245 5.28 -14.55 13.66
CA HIS A 245 5.31 -14.82 15.10
C HIS A 245 4.22 -15.78 15.61
N GLN A 246 3.11 -15.90 14.87
CA GLN A 246 1.98 -16.79 15.18
C GLN A 246 1.91 -18.02 14.28
N GLN A 247 2.89 -18.25 13.40
CA GLN A 247 2.91 -19.35 12.44
C GLN A 247 3.92 -20.42 12.90
N PRO A 248 3.48 -21.53 13.53
CA PRO A 248 4.38 -22.50 14.17
C PRO A 248 5.33 -23.21 13.18
N ASP A 249 4.97 -23.24 11.90
CA ASP A 249 5.71 -23.87 10.81
C ASP A 249 6.68 -22.91 10.11
N GLN A 250 6.72 -21.64 10.50
CA GLN A 250 7.58 -20.62 9.90
C GLN A 250 8.66 -20.17 10.90
N LEU A 251 9.87 -19.97 10.39
CA LEU A 251 10.93 -19.35 11.19
C LEU A 251 10.62 -17.86 11.39
N SER A 252 10.64 -17.40 12.64
CA SER A 252 10.47 -16.00 13.03
C SER A 252 11.58 -15.64 14.03
N ILE A 253 12.46 -14.71 13.66
CA ILE A 253 13.49 -14.19 14.57
C ILE A 253 13.06 -12.78 14.99
N GLU A 254 12.59 -12.67 16.23
CA GLU A 254 11.90 -11.48 16.74
C GLU A 254 12.87 -10.56 17.49
N LEU A 255 13.70 -9.85 16.74
CA LEU A 255 14.65 -8.89 17.30
C LEU A 255 13.94 -7.64 17.84
N SER A 256 14.39 -7.16 18.99
CA SER A 256 14.06 -5.82 19.47
C SER A 256 14.69 -4.74 18.58
N TYR A 257 14.22 -3.49 18.71
CA TYR A 257 14.79 -2.37 17.97
C TYR A 257 16.29 -2.17 18.27
N GLU A 258 16.69 -2.32 19.53
CA GLU A 258 18.11 -2.25 19.93
C GLU A 258 18.94 -3.34 19.24
N GLU A 259 18.43 -4.57 19.19
CA GLU A 259 19.11 -5.67 18.51
C GLU A 259 19.22 -5.47 17.00
N ILE A 260 18.20 -4.86 16.36
CA ILE A 260 18.25 -4.49 14.94
C ILE A 260 19.35 -3.46 14.68
N LEU A 261 19.46 -2.43 15.52
CA LEU A 261 20.52 -1.43 15.40
C LEU A 261 21.90 -2.06 15.61
N LEU A 262 22.05 -2.94 16.61
CA LEU A 262 23.29 -3.69 16.85
C LEU A 262 23.63 -4.61 15.67
N ALA A 263 22.64 -5.26 15.06
CA ALA A 263 22.84 -6.10 13.87
C ALA A 263 23.28 -5.25 12.67
N ALA A 264 22.64 -4.10 12.45
CA ALA A 264 23.02 -3.14 11.41
C ALA A 264 24.46 -2.64 11.60
N GLU A 265 24.87 -2.35 12.84
CA GLU A 265 26.25 -1.95 13.14
C GLU A 265 27.25 -3.09 12.91
N LYS A 266 26.92 -4.31 13.33
CA LYS A 266 27.78 -5.49 13.15
C LYS A 266 28.03 -5.84 11.69
N ILE A 267 27.07 -5.56 10.81
CA ILE A 267 27.26 -5.75 9.37
C ILE A 267 27.84 -4.50 8.69
N GLY A 268 28.30 -3.48 9.43
CA GLY A 268 29.09 -2.37 8.90
C GLY A 268 28.36 -1.06 8.65
N PHE A 269 27.11 -0.88 9.09
CA PHE A 269 26.47 0.43 9.07
C PHE A 269 26.88 1.29 10.26
N SER A 270 27.08 2.58 10.03
CA SER A 270 27.12 3.62 11.05
C SER A 270 25.73 4.22 11.18
N ILE A 271 25.03 4.00 12.29
CA ILE A 271 23.70 4.59 12.50
C ILE A 271 23.87 6.05 12.91
N GLU A 272 23.35 6.98 12.11
CA GLU A 272 23.57 8.41 12.29
C GLU A 272 22.30 9.16 12.74
N ASN A 273 21.16 8.81 12.15
CA ASN A 273 19.89 9.46 12.43
C ASN A 273 18.91 8.44 12.97
N LYS A 274 18.40 8.63 14.19
CA LYS A 274 17.31 7.85 14.77
C LYS A 274 16.13 8.77 15.00
N TYR A 275 14.92 8.31 14.71
CA TYR A 275 13.71 9.10 14.86
C TYR A 275 12.51 8.19 15.16
N GLU A 276 11.48 8.76 15.76
CA GLU A 276 10.21 8.08 16.03
C GLU A 276 9.09 8.87 15.34
N VAL A 277 8.14 8.16 14.75
CA VAL A 277 6.92 8.77 14.21
C VAL A 277 5.70 7.92 14.55
N ASP A 278 4.60 8.59 14.85
CA ASP A 278 3.31 7.94 14.95
C ASP A 278 2.71 7.81 13.54
N SER A 279 2.34 6.60 13.15
CA SER A 279 1.68 6.35 11.86
C SER A 279 0.62 5.27 12.00
N SER A 280 -0.52 5.45 11.33
CA SER A 280 -1.45 4.36 11.08
C SER A 280 -0.97 3.48 9.91
N TYR A 281 -1.64 2.34 9.71
CA TYR A 281 -1.48 1.50 8.53
C TYR A 281 -2.84 1.06 7.99
N VAL A 282 -3.17 1.51 6.78
CA VAL A 282 -4.47 1.33 6.10
C VAL A 282 -5.67 1.73 6.98
N GLY A 283 -5.47 2.72 7.86
CA GLY A 283 -6.45 3.14 8.85
C GLY A 283 -7.64 3.87 8.20
N CYS A 284 -8.86 3.52 8.61
CA CYS A 284 -10.02 4.34 8.26
C CYS A 284 -10.11 5.49 9.27
N GLN A 285 -9.72 6.71 8.89
CA GLN A 285 -9.65 7.87 9.81
C GLN A 285 -10.96 8.16 10.57
N LYS A 286 -12.11 7.71 10.05
CA LYS A 286 -13.44 7.89 10.66
C LYS A 286 -13.93 6.70 11.48
N ASN A 287 -13.09 5.71 11.77
CA ASN A 287 -13.48 4.64 12.68
C ASN A 287 -13.16 5.03 14.14
N MET A 288 -14.04 4.72 15.10
CA MET A 288 -13.79 4.99 16.53
C MET A 288 -12.61 4.17 17.07
N ASN A 289 -12.31 3.03 16.46
CA ASN A 289 -11.14 2.23 16.81
C ASN A 289 -10.00 2.51 15.82
N GLN A 290 -8.92 3.11 16.32
CA GLN A 290 -7.72 3.44 15.55
C GLN A 290 -6.53 2.65 16.07
N LEU A 291 -5.78 2.03 15.17
CA LEU A 291 -4.48 1.43 15.48
C LEU A 291 -3.37 2.39 15.02
N ILE A 292 -2.61 2.91 15.99
CA ILE A 292 -1.45 3.77 15.75
C ILE A 292 -0.19 3.00 16.13
N TYR A 293 0.77 2.98 15.21
CA TYR A 293 2.09 2.42 15.43
C TYR A 293 3.08 3.52 15.79
N LYS A 294 3.81 3.32 16.88
CA LYS A 294 5.02 4.08 17.18
C LYS A 294 6.17 3.53 16.35
N CYS A 295 6.29 4.02 15.13
CA CYS A 295 7.27 3.54 14.18
C CYS A 295 8.66 4.05 14.55
N GLN A 296 9.63 3.14 14.56
CA GLN A 296 11.03 3.48 14.75
C GLN A 296 11.69 3.65 13.38
N GLY A 297 12.39 4.76 13.23
CA GLY A 297 13.10 5.13 12.02
C GLY A 297 14.58 5.31 12.27
N PHE A 298 15.39 4.96 11.28
CA PHE A 298 16.79 5.33 11.28
C PHE A 298 17.34 5.54 9.87
N ALA A 299 18.46 6.24 9.76
CA ALA A 299 19.34 6.21 8.61
C ALA A 299 20.74 5.77 9.05
N GLY A 300 21.32 4.82 8.32
CA GLY A 300 22.68 4.35 8.52
C GLY A 300 23.49 4.40 7.24
N VAL A 301 24.76 4.78 7.35
CA VAL A 301 25.71 4.81 6.22
C VAL A 301 26.65 3.63 6.33
N LYS A 302 26.81 2.87 5.25
CA LYS A 302 27.76 1.77 5.19
C LYS A 302 29.17 2.35 5.27
N LYS A 303 29.96 1.90 6.25
CA LYS A 303 31.38 2.26 6.31
C LYS A 303 32.08 1.56 5.15
N ASP A 304 32.84 2.32 4.34
CA ASP A 304 33.70 1.72 3.33
C ASP A 304 34.61 0.67 3.99
N ASP A 305 34.71 -0.52 3.39
CA ASP A 305 35.58 -1.62 3.81
C ASP A 305 37.07 -1.24 3.68
N LYS A 306 37.53 -0.27 4.48
CA LYS A 306 38.95 0.06 4.63
C LYS A 306 39.59 -0.61 5.84
N PHE A 307 38.85 -1.31 6.69
CA PHE A 307 39.41 -2.03 7.83
C PHE A 307 38.54 -3.23 8.24
N VAL A 308 38.76 -4.38 7.61
CA VAL A 308 38.92 -5.70 8.27
C VAL A 308 39.95 -6.50 7.47
#